data_AF-A0A3P9DBT6-F1
#
_entry.id   AF-A0A3P9DBT6-F1
#
_cell.length_a   1.000
_cell.length_b   1.000
_cell.length_c   1.000
_cell.angle_alpha   90.00
_cell.angle_beta   90.00
_cell.angle_gamma   90.00
#
_symmetry.space_group_name_H-M   'P 1'
#
loop_
_entity.id
_entity.type
_entity.pdbx_description
1 polymer ?
#
loop_
_entity_poly.entity_id
_entity_poly.type
_entity_poly.pdbx_seq_one_letter_code
_entity_poly.pdbx_strand_id
1 'polypeptide(L)'
;MTTPKEILLGTLENLGRDDFEKITWHLKNGSVEGLPAIPVSKLENAKRTDIVDLMFDTYSINTFEVTKNLLGRINRNDLLENLNKTIPEPTGKSGND
;
A
#
# COMPACT_ATOMS: atom_id res chain seq x y z
N MET A 1 -3.19 -14.59 13.08
CA MET A 1 -2.13 -14.03 12.22
C MET A 1 -2.77 -12.93 11.41
N THR A 2 -2.26 -11.71 11.46
CA THR A 2 -2.79 -10.60 10.67
C THR A 2 -2.47 -10.85 9.21
N THR A 3 -3.47 -10.79 8.34
CA THR A 3 -3.24 -11.01 6.91
C THR A 3 -2.54 -9.80 6.28
N PRO A 4 -1.83 -10.00 5.16
CA PRO A 4 -1.25 -8.91 4.37
C PRO A 4 -2.27 -7.79 4.06
N LYS A 5 -3.50 -8.18 3.73
CA LYS A 5 -4.59 -7.24 3.44
C LYS A 5 -4.99 -6.43 4.66
N GLU A 6 -5.12 -7.05 5.84
CA GLU A 6 -5.45 -6.35 7.09
C GLU A 6 -4.37 -5.35 7.51
N ILE A 7 -3.08 -5.69 7.32
CA ILE A 7 -1.97 -4.79 7.61
C ILE A 7 -2.06 -3.53 6.73
N LEU A 8 -2.29 -3.73 5.43
CA LEU A 8 -2.43 -2.61 4.50
C LEU A 8 -3.69 -1.80 4.79
N LEU A 9 -4.81 -2.47 5.08
CA LEU A 9 -6.07 -1.81 5.42
C LEU A 9 -5.89 -0.90 6.63
N GLY A 10 -5.29 -1.40 7.73
CA GLY A 10 -5.02 -0.58 8.90
C GLY A 10 -4.10 0.62 8.60
N THR A 11 -3.16 0.45 7.66
CA THR A 11 -2.32 1.57 7.19
C THR A 11 -3.15 2.62 6.46
N LEU A 12 -4.04 2.22 5.54
CA LEU A 12 -4.91 3.12 4.79
C LEU A 12 -6.03 3.75 5.67
N GLU A 13 -6.45 3.08 6.74
CA GLU A 13 -7.41 3.61 7.71
C GLU A 13 -6.80 4.71 8.58
N ASN A 14 -5.50 4.62 8.88
CA ASN A 14 -4.78 5.70 9.56
C ASN A 14 -4.51 6.92 8.66
N LEU A 15 -4.75 6.81 7.35
CA LEU A 15 -4.67 7.96 6.45
C LEU A 15 -5.92 8.83 6.56
N GLY A 16 -5.67 10.14 6.70
CA GLY A 16 -6.70 11.16 6.54
C GLY A 16 -7.30 11.14 5.13
N ARG A 17 -8.42 11.83 4.96
CA ARG A 17 -9.12 11.90 3.66
C ARG A 17 -8.21 12.43 2.55
N ASP A 18 -7.51 13.53 2.79
CA ASP A 18 -6.61 14.16 1.82
C ASP A 18 -5.43 13.25 1.43
N ASP A 19 -4.83 12.59 2.41
CA ASP A 19 -3.71 11.68 2.16
C ASP A 19 -4.17 10.45 1.36
N PHE A 20 -5.34 9.91 1.71
CA PHE A 20 -5.96 8.81 0.97
C PHE A 20 -6.30 9.22 -0.47
N GLU A 21 -6.85 10.42 -0.68
CA GLU A 21 -7.14 10.94 -2.02
C GLU A 21 -5.88 11.03 -2.89
N LYS A 22 -4.76 11.51 -2.32
CA LYS A 22 -3.46 11.57 -3.02
C LYS A 22 -2.96 10.18 -3.41
N ILE A 23 -3.06 9.18 -2.52
CA ILE A 23 -2.70 7.79 -2.84
C ILE A 23 -3.56 7.28 -3.99
N THR A 24 -4.88 7.45 -3.89
CA THR A 24 -5.82 7.02 -4.92
C THR A 24 -5.54 7.73 -6.26
N TRP A 25 -5.14 9.00 -6.21
CA TRP A 25 -4.73 9.77 -7.37
C TRP A 25 -3.47 9.20 -8.04
N HIS A 26 -2.47 8.81 -7.26
CA HIS A 26 -1.28 8.17 -7.80
C HIS A 26 -1.55 6.78 -8.39
N LEU A 27 -2.47 6.02 -7.80
CA LEU A 27 -2.90 4.70 -8.28
C LEU A 27 -3.57 4.79 -9.66
N LYS A 28 -4.44 5.80 -9.89
CA LYS A 28 -5.05 6.01 -11.22
C LYS A 28 -4.08 6.56 -12.26
N ASN A 29 -3.07 7.31 -11.84
CA ASN A 29 -2.10 7.89 -12.77
C ASN A 29 -0.93 6.96 -13.09
N GLY A 30 -0.83 5.79 -12.45
CA GLY A 30 0.33 4.90 -12.58
C GLY A 30 1.63 5.61 -12.19
N SER A 31 1.59 6.47 -11.16
CA SER A 31 2.76 7.29 -10.77
C SER A 31 3.90 6.48 -10.16
N VAL A 32 3.70 5.18 -9.94
CA VAL A 32 4.73 4.25 -9.47
C VAL A 32 5.35 3.61 -10.71
N GLU A 33 6.65 3.86 -10.92
CA GLU A 33 7.37 3.41 -12.11
C GLU A 33 7.27 1.89 -12.29
N GLY A 34 6.91 1.48 -13.50
CA GLY A 34 6.85 0.06 -13.87
C GLY A 34 5.56 -0.67 -13.47
N LEU A 35 4.56 0.02 -12.91
CA LEU A 35 3.34 -0.62 -12.44
C LEU A 35 2.07 -0.11 -13.14
N PRO A 36 1.09 -1.01 -13.39
CA PRO A 36 -0.13 -0.65 -14.10
C PRO A 36 -0.99 0.32 -13.27
N ALA A 37 -1.61 1.27 -13.97
CA ALA A 37 -2.60 2.16 -13.36
C ALA A 37 -3.90 1.42 -13.07
N ILE A 38 -4.53 1.73 -11.93
CA ILE A 38 -5.86 1.19 -11.60
C ILE A 38 -6.92 2.08 -12.25
N PRO A 39 -7.89 1.53 -13.00
CA PRO A 39 -8.89 2.32 -13.70
C PRO A 39 -9.73 3.14 -12.72
N VAL A 40 -9.94 4.42 -13.05
CA VAL A 40 -10.70 5.40 -12.24
C VAL A 40 -12.09 4.88 -11.88
N SER A 41 -12.76 4.20 -12.80
CA SER A 41 -14.09 3.62 -12.58
C SER A 41 -14.13 2.63 -11.40
N LYS A 42 -13.01 1.96 -11.09
CA LYS A 42 -12.89 1.07 -9.93
C LYS A 42 -12.54 1.84 -8.65
N LEU A 43 -11.95 3.02 -8.75
CA LEU A 43 -11.47 3.82 -7.61
C LEU A 43 -12.51 4.82 -7.10
N GLU A 44 -13.31 5.41 -7.99
CA GLU A 44 -14.20 6.54 -7.68
C GLU A 44 -15.29 6.22 -6.63
N ASN A 45 -15.70 4.95 -6.53
CA ASN A 45 -16.68 4.48 -5.55
C ASN A 45 -16.13 3.41 -4.60
N ALA A 46 -14.82 3.14 -4.65
CA ALA A 46 -14.20 2.12 -3.82
C ALA A 46 -14.01 2.61 -2.39
N LYS A 47 -14.35 1.74 -1.43
CA LYS A 47 -13.98 1.93 -0.02
C LYS A 47 -12.50 1.60 0.17
N ARG A 48 -11.93 1.98 1.32
CA ARG A 48 -10.56 1.62 1.69
C ARG A 48 -10.29 0.11 1.55
N THR A 49 -11.24 -0.73 1.93
CA THR A 49 -11.18 -2.19 1.76
C THR A 49 -11.10 -2.59 0.29
N ASP A 50 -11.93 -2.01 -0.56
CA ASP A 50 -11.93 -2.28 -2.00
C ASP A 50 -10.62 -1.81 -2.64
N ILE A 51 -10.06 -0.68 -2.21
CA ILE A 51 -8.74 -0.20 -2.66
C ILE A 51 -7.64 -1.21 -2.31
N VAL A 52 -7.65 -1.75 -1.08
CA VAL A 52 -6.70 -2.81 -0.70
C VAL A 52 -6.83 -4.01 -1.63
N ASP A 53 -8.05 -4.50 -1.84
CA ASP A 53 -8.28 -5.64 -2.73
C ASP A 53 -7.83 -5.35 -4.17
N LEU A 54 -8.10 -4.15 -4.70
CA LEU A 54 -7.67 -3.73 -6.03
C LEU A 54 -6.14 -3.65 -6.14
N MET A 55 -5.46 -3.13 -5.12
CA MET A 55 -4.00 -3.10 -5.11
C MET A 55 -3.42 -4.51 -5.10
N PHE A 56 -3.99 -5.43 -4.31
CA PHE A 56 -3.58 -6.84 -4.30
C PHE A 56 -3.90 -7.57 -5.61
N ASP A 57 -5.02 -7.26 -6.26
CA ASP A 57 -5.38 -7.82 -7.57
C ASP A 57 -4.44 -7.32 -8.67
N THR A 58 -4.04 -6.04 -8.60
CA THR A 58 -3.26 -5.37 -9.64
C THR A 58 -1.75 -5.61 -9.48
N TYR A 59 -1.25 -5.54 -8.25
CA TYR A 59 0.19 -5.57 -7.94
C TYR A 59 0.62 -6.84 -7.19
N SER A 60 -0.33 -7.63 -6.69
CA SER A 60 -0.07 -8.90 -5.99
C SER A 60 0.98 -8.71 -4.87
N ILE A 61 2.14 -9.33 -5.00
CA ILE A 61 3.24 -9.24 -4.02
C ILE A 61 3.87 -7.84 -3.94
N ASN A 62 3.83 -7.04 -5.02
CA ASN A 62 4.41 -5.70 -5.06
C ASN A 62 3.54 -4.65 -4.38
N THR A 63 2.34 -5.01 -3.94
CA THR A 63 1.37 -4.10 -3.28
C THR A 63 1.99 -3.31 -2.13
N PHE A 64 2.84 -3.93 -1.33
CA PHE A 64 3.49 -3.26 -0.21
C PHE A 64 4.56 -2.28 -0.64
N GLU A 65 5.35 -2.62 -1.65
CA GLU A 65 6.38 -1.74 -2.20
C GLU A 65 5.74 -0.48 -2.83
N VAL A 66 4.63 -0.67 -3.56
CA VAL A 66 3.77 0.40 -4.06
C VAL A 66 3.34 1.31 -2.93
N THR A 67 2.73 0.73 -1.90
CA THR A 67 2.22 1.50 -0.77
C THR A 67 3.33 2.28 -0.09
N LYS A 68 4.49 1.65 0.14
CA LYS A 68 5.66 2.31 0.76
C LYS A 68 6.12 3.51 -0.07
N ASN A 69 6.21 3.38 -1.40
CA ASN A 69 6.58 4.47 -2.29
C ASN A 69 5.57 5.63 -2.22
N LEU A 70 4.27 5.29 -2.25
CA LEU A 70 3.19 6.27 -2.17
C LEU A 70 3.19 7.03 -0.83
N LEU A 71 3.36 6.32 0.30
CA LEU A 71 3.47 6.92 1.63
C LEU A 71 4.65 7.89 1.72
N GLY A 72 5.80 7.52 1.15
CA GLY A 72 6.97 8.40 1.06
C GLY A 72 6.68 9.68 0.25
N ARG A 73 5.97 9.57 -0.88
CA ARG A 73 5.61 10.72 -1.73
C ARG A 73 4.69 11.72 -1.03
N ILE A 74 3.76 11.24 -0.20
CA ILE A 74 2.85 12.11 0.55
C ILE A 74 3.42 12.52 1.92
N ASN A 75 4.69 12.22 2.20
CA ASN A 75 5.40 12.52 3.44
C ASN A 75 4.77 11.89 4.70
N ARG A 76 4.10 10.74 4.56
CA ARG A 76 3.58 9.92 5.68
C ARG A 76 4.62 8.90 6.14
N ASN A 77 5.78 9.43 6.54
CA ASN A 77 6.91 8.62 7.02
C ASN A 77 6.56 7.82 8.29
N ASP A 78 5.65 8.35 9.11
CA ASP A 78 5.11 7.69 10.31
C ASP A 78 4.46 6.33 9.97
N LEU A 79 3.65 6.30 8.91
CA LEU A 79 2.97 5.08 8.46
C LEU A 79 3.91 4.16 7.70
N LEU A 80 4.85 4.73 6.95
CA LEU A 80 5.90 3.99 6.24
C LEU A 80 6.75 3.17 7.22
N GLU A 81 7.20 3.77 8.32
CA GLU A 81 7.97 3.07 9.35
C GLU A 81 7.16 1.96 10.02
N ASN A 82 5.88 2.20 10.31
CA ASN A 82 5.00 1.16 10.85
C ASN A 82 4.85 -0.01 9.88
N LEU A 83 4.61 0.27 8.60
CA LEU A 83 4.46 -0.76 7.57
C LEU A 83 5.75 -1.59 7.39
N ASN A 84 6.92 -0.97 7.48
CA ASN A 84 8.22 -1.67 7.46
C ASN A 84 8.44 -2.58 8.66
N LYS A 85 7.92 -2.23 9.84
CA LYS A 85 8.00 -3.09 11.04
C LYS A 85 7.07 -4.29 10.95
N THR A 86 5.87 -4.10 10.38
CA THR A 86 4.86 -5.16 10.29
C THR A 86 5.17 -6.18 9.19
N ILE A 87 5.86 -5.76 8.14
CA ILE A 87 6.33 -6.65 7.07
C ILE A 87 7.83 -6.76 7.22
N PRO A 88 8.31 -7.71 8.03
CA PRO A 88 9.72 -8.03 8.01
C PRO A 88 10.06 -8.41 6.57
N GLU A 89 11.08 -7.76 6.00
CA GLU A 89 11.80 -8.37 4.88
C GLU A 89 12.04 -9.84 5.22
N PRO A 90 12.00 -10.77 4.25
CA PRO A 90 12.44 -12.12 4.51
C PRO A 90 13.91 -12.02 4.91
N THR A 91 14.17 -11.87 6.21
CA THR A 91 15.46 -12.07 6.80
C THR A 91 15.66 -13.57 6.67
N GLY A 92 16.20 -13.97 5.52
CA GLY A 92 17.18 -15.03 5.48
C GLY A 92 18.34 -14.65 6.37
N LYS A 93 18.11 -14.59 7.69
CA LYS A 93 19.15 -14.84 8.67
C LYS A 93 18.98 -16.30 9.03
N SER A 94 19.59 -17.09 8.17
CA SER A 94 20.16 -18.39 8.50
C SER A 94 20.52 -18.42 9.98
N GLY A 95 20.10 -19.48 10.66
CA GLY A 95 20.61 -19.80 11.97
C GLY A 95 22.13 -19.82 11.98
N ASN A 96 22.66 -19.52 13.15
CA ASN A 96 23.78 -20.13 13.86
C ASN A 96 23.61 -19.58 15.28
N ASP A 97 22.96 -20.39 16.13
CA ASP A 97 23.61 -21.07 17.27
C ASP A 97 24.09 -20.06 18.32
#